data_AF-A0A4Z1RE34-F1
#
_entry.id   AF-A0A4Z1RE34-F1
#
_cell.length_a   1.000
_cell.length_b   1.000
_cell.length_c   1.000
_cell.angle_alpha   90.00
_cell.angle_beta   90.00
_cell.angle_gamma   90.00
#
_symmetry.space_group_name_H-M   'P 1'
#
loop_
_entity.id
_entity.type
_entity.pdbx_description
1 polymer ?
#
loop_
_entity_poly.entity_id
_entity_poly.type
_entity_poly.pdbx_seq_one_letter_code
_entity_poly.pdbx_strand_id
1 'polypeptide(L)'
;MSWDGFQRGAIAELGYRLYRQVDAAQPVAVDADVAPAPQAGAQRSSLHPLQLALLRAAGRAASDPEAARLCGEWPAPESLRAPAAKRALWPRLRAVRARTR
;
A
#
# COMPACT_ATOMS: atom_id res chain seq x y z
N MET A 1 25.08 0.69 0.75
CA MET A 1 25.88 -0.01 1.77
C MET A 1 25.18 -1.31 2.10
N SER A 2 25.80 -2.44 1.74
CA SER A 2 25.29 -3.78 2.04
C SER A 2 25.70 -4.15 3.47
N TRP A 3 24.81 -4.79 4.24
CA TRP A 3 25.14 -5.33 5.56
C TRP A 3 25.65 -6.76 5.40
N ASP A 4 26.86 -7.04 5.88
CA ASP A 4 27.48 -8.36 5.74
C ASP A 4 26.95 -9.37 6.78
N GLY A 5 27.17 -10.66 6.54
CA GLY A 5 26.62 -11.75 7.36
C GLY A 5 26.99 -11.66 8.85
N PHE A 6 28.23 -11.28 9.15
CA PHE A 6 28.71 -11.08 10.53
C PHE A 6 27.94 -9.97 11.26
N GLN A 7 27.70 -8.84 10.58
CA GLN A 7 27.00 -7.70 11.16
C GLN A 7 25.52 -8.03 11.42
N ARG A 8 24.89 -8.81 10.54
CA ARG A 8 23.51 -9.29 10.74
C ARG A 8 23.40 -10.24 11.92
N GLY A 9 24.39 -11.12 12.10
CA GLY A 9 24.47 -12.04 13.24
C GLY A 9 24.58 -11.30 14.57
N ALA A 10 25.52 -10.35 14.67
CA ALA A 10 25.70 -9.55 15.90
C ALA A 10 24.42 -8.77 16.29
N ILE A 11 23.70 -8.23 15.31
CA ILE A 11 22.45 -7.48 15.57
C ILE A 11 21.31 -8.41 16.01
N ALA A 12 21.25 -9.62 15.46
CA ALA A 12 20.26 -10.62 15.86
C ALA A 12 20.49 -11.11 17.30
N GLU A 13 21.74 -11.33 17.69
CA GLU A 13 22.13 -11.70 19.07
C GLU A 13 21.78 -10.60 20.08
N LEU A 14 21.88 -9.33 19.67
CA LEU A 14 21.43 -8.19 20.46
C LEU A 14 19.89 -8.07 20.53
N GLY A 15 19.14 -8.99 19.93
CA GLY A 15 17.68 -9.02 19.93
C GLY A 15 17.03 -8.04 18.96
N TYR A 16 17.79 -7.41 18.07
CA TYR A 16 17.27 -6.45 17.11
C TYR A 16 16.88 -7.11 15.79
N ARG A 17 15.69 -6.79 15.29
CA ARG A 17 15.18 -7.30 14.02
C ARG A 17 15.45 -6.30 12.90
N LEU A 18 16.29 -6.68 11.94
CA LEU A 18 16.57 -5.86 10.76
C LEU A 18 15.45 -5.99 9.73
N TYR A 19 14.85 -4.86 9.35
CA TYR A 19 13.89 -4.78 8.25
C TYR A 19 14.60 -4.31 6.98
N ARG A 20 14.36 -5.01 5.87
CA ARG A 20 14.82 -4.54 4.56
C ARG A 20 13.99 -3.31 4.17
N GLN A 21 14.68 -2.21 3.87
CA GLN A 21 14.03 -1.09 3.22
C GLN A 21 13.61 -1.52 1.81
N VAL A 22 12.30 -1.58 1.58
CA VAL A 22 11.74 -1.80 0.25
C VAL A 22 11.84 -0.47 -0.49
N ASP A 23 12.66 -0.45 -1.53
CA ASP A 23 12.74 0.71 -2.41
C ASP A 23 11.44 0.81 -3.22
N ALA A 24 10.75 1.95 -3.13
CA ALA A 24 9.44 2.14 -3.75
C ALA A 24 9.49 2.14 -5.30
N ALA A 25 10.71 2.08 -5.87
CA ALA A 25 10.97 1.98 -7.31
C ALA A 25 10.98 0.55 -7.85
N GLN A 26 11.09 -0.47 -7.00
CA GLN A 26 10.94 -1.87 -7.43
C GLN A 26 9.55 -2.39 -7.07
N PRO A 27 8.76 -2.87 -8.05
CA PRO A 27 7.56 -3.62 -7.73
C PRO A 27 7.99 -4.91 -7.03
N VAL A 28 7.73 -4.99 -5.73
CA VAL A 28 7.79 -6.26 -5.00
C VAL A 28 6.71 -7.14 -5.62
N ALA A 29 7.11 -8.13 -6.41
CA ALA A 29 6.27 -9.29 -6.64
C ALA A 29 5.98 -9.87 -5.25
N VAL A 30 4.75 -9.67 -4.80
CA VAL A 30 4.24 -10.29 -3.58
C VAL A 30 4.26 -11.79 -3.83
N ASP A 31 5.31 -12.44 -3.35
CA ASP A 31 5.34 -13.90 -3.27
C ASP A 31 4.16 -14.31 -2.38
N ALA A 32 3.25 -15.06 -3.00
CA ALA A 32 1.92 -15.33 -2.51
C ALA A 32 1.92 -16.45 -1.47
N ASP A 33 2.70 -16.27 -0.40
CA ASP A 33 2.68 -17.15 0.78
C ASP A 33 2.10 -16.42 2.00
N VAL A 34 1.00 -15.70 1.77
CA VAL A 34 0.05 -15.33 2.82
C VAL A 34 -1.23 -16.05 2.48
N ALA A 35 -1.66 -16.92 3.38
CA ALA A 35 -2.86 -17.75 3.34
C ALA A 35 -4.03 -17.14 2.54
N PRO A 36 -4.76 -17.94 1.74
CA PRO A 36 -5.78 -17.43 0.83
C PRO A 36 -6.95 -16.85 1.63
N ALA A 37 -6.98 -15.53 1.79
CA ALA A 37 -8.21 -14.83 2.11
C ALA A 37 -9.17 -14.97 0.92
N PRO A 38 -10.48 -15.22 1.15
CA PRO A 38 -11.40 -15.60 0.10
C PRO A 38 -11.47 -14.49 -0.95
N GLN A 39 -11.26 -14.90 -2.19
CA GLN A 39 -11.42 -14.08 -3.39
C GLN A 39 -12.91 -13.78 -3.59
N ALA A 40 -13.49 -12.96 -2.71
CA ALA A 40 -14.84 -12.47 -2.88
C ALA A 40 -14.82 -11.38 -3.96
N GLY A 41 -15.05 -11.81 -5.19
CA GLY A 41 -15.41 -10.94 -6.30
C GLY A 41 -14.24 -10.18 -6.91
N ALA A 42 -13.38 -10.90 -7.65
CA ALA A 42 -12.61 -10.29 -8.73
C ALA A 42 -13.56 -9.91 -9.89
N GLN A 43 -14.56 -9.06 -9.63
CA GLN A 43 -15.10 -8.20 -10.65
C GLN A 43 -13.93 -7.31 -11.03
N ARG A 44 -13.32 -7.56 -12.20
CA ARG A 44 -12.16 -6.81 -12.71
C ARG A 44 -12.54 -5.34 -12.72
N SER A 45 -12.28 -4.65 -11.62
CA SER A 45 -12.56 -3.24 -11.50
C SER A 45 -11.62 -2.61 -12.51
N SER A 46 -12.13 -1.79 -13.43
CA SER A 46 -11.33 -1.01 -14.39
C SER A 46 -10.42 0.03 -13.71
N LEU A 47 -10.32 -0.03 -12.38
CA LEU A 47 -9.51 0.81 -11.52
C LEU A 47 -8.08 0.29 -11.49
N HIS A 48 -7.14 1.24 -11.48
CA HIS A 48 -5.72 0.93 -11.40
C HIS A 48 -5.41 0.21 -10.06
N PRO A 49 -4.49 -0.78 -10.01
CA PRO A 49 -4.16 -1.50 -8.78
C PRO A 49 -3.80 -0.61 -7.58
N LEU A 50 -3.17 0.55 -7.86
CA LEU A 50 -2.89 1.56 -6.83
C LEU A 50 -4.16 2.17 -6.24
N GLN A 51 -5.17 2.46 -7.06
CA GLN A 51 -6.43 3.03 -6.61
C GLN A 51 -7.18 2.02 -5.72
N LEU A 52 -7.15 0.73 -6.08
CA LEU A 52 -7.69 -0.35 -5.23
C LEU A 52 -6.98 -0.42 -3.87
N ALA A 53 -5.66 -0.23 -3.82
CA ALA A 53 -4.92 -0.17 -2.55
C ALA A 53 -5.31 1.05 -1.70
N LEU A 54 -5.51 2.22 -2.33
CA LEU A 54 -5.95 3.44 -1.64
C LEU A 54 -7.37 3.34 -1.11
N LEU A 55 -8.30 2.73 -1.87
CA LEU A 55 -9.66 2.45 -1.41
C LEU A 55 -9.65 1.55 -0.16
N ARG A 56 -8.86 0.47 -0.19
CA ARG A 56 -8.67 -0.39 0.99
C ARG A 56 -8.09 0.37 2.18
N ALA A 57 -7.10 1.24 1.95
CA ALA A 57 -6.53 2.07 3.02
C ALA A 57 -7.53 3.09 3.60
N ALA A 58 -8.48 3.57 2.78
CA ALA A 58 -9.59 4.42 3.19
C ALA A 58 -10.73 3.64 3.88
N GLY A 59 -10.68 2.30 3.87
CA GLY A 59 -11.74 1.43 4.42
C GLY A 59 -12.95 1.24 3.50
N ARG A 60 -12.80 1.50 2.20
CA ARG A 60 -13.87 1.39 1.20
C ARG A 60 -13.66 0.16 0.30
N ALA A 61 -14.76 -0.47 -0.09
CA ALA A 61 -14.77 -1.57 -1.06
C ALA A 61 -14.80 -1.03 -2.49
N ALA A 62 -14.25 -1.79 -3.45
CA ALA A 62 -14.32 -1.42 -4.87
C ALA A 62 -15.75 -1.44 -5.44
N SER A 63 -16.66 -2.15 -4.77
CA SER A 63 -18.09 -2.21 -5.10
C SER A 63 -18.89 -1.02 -4.55
N ASP A 64 -18.29 -0.15 -3.73
CA ASP A 64 -18.97 1.02 -3.18
C ASP A 64 -19.21 2.05 -4.31
N PRO A 65 -20.44 2.55 -4.51
CA PRO A 65 -20.71 3.59 -5.51
C PRO A 65 -19.88 4.86 -5.29
N GLU A 66 -19.46 5.17 -4.06
CA GLU A 66 -18.61 6.32 -3.75
C GLU A 66 -17.14 6.09 -4.18
N ALA A 67 -16.73 4.83 -4.38
CA ALA A 67 -15.35 4.48 -4.72
C ALA A 67 -14.88 5.07 -6.05
N ALA A 68 -15.73 5.05 -7.08
CA ALA A 68 -15.41 5.62 -8.39
C ALA A 68 -15.23 7.14 -8.31
N ARG A 69 -16.10 7.82 -7.52
CA ARG A 69 -16.00 9.27 -7.30
C ARG A 69 -14.70 9.64 -6.58
N LEU A 70 -14.38 8.91 -5.50
CA LEU A 70 -13.14 9.10 -4.76
C LEU A 70 -11.90 8.86 -5.64
N CYS A 71 -11.93 7.85 -6.51
CA CYS A 71 -10.85 7.59 -7.46
C CYS A 71 -10.68 8.72 -8.48
N GLY A 72 -11.76 9.37 -8.90
CA GLY A 72 -11.71 10.54 -9.79
C GLY A 72 -11.13 11.80 -9.14
N GLU A 73 -11.23 11.93 -7.82
CA GLU A 73 -10.66 13.05 -7.05
C GLU A 73 -9.17 12.87 -6.72
N TRP A 74 -8.61 11.68 -6.96
CA TRP A 74 -7.23 11.37 -6.62
C TRP A 74 -6.25 11.76 -7.72
N PRO A 75 -4.99 12.08 -7.34
CA PRO A 75 -3.94 12.33 -8.32
C PRO A 75 -3.70 11.11 -9.20
N ALA A 76 -3.25 11.34 -10.44
CA ALA A 76 -2.84 10.28 -11.34
C ALA A 76 -1.83 9.34 -10.66
N PRO A 77 -1.92 8.01 -10.86
CA PRO A 77 -1.09 7.03 -10.16
C PRO A 77 0.41 7.23 -10.38
N GLU A 78 0.82 7.82 -11.50
CA GLU A 78 2.19 8.19 -11.82
C GLU A 78 2.71 9.28 -10.87
N SER A 79 1.88 10.29 -10.57
CA SER A 79 2.23 11.39 -9.66
C SER A 79 2.42 10.90 -8.22
N LEU A 80 1.71 9.84 -7.85
CA LEU A 80 1.82 9.20 -6.54
C LEU A 80 3.12 8.42 -6.37
N ARG A 81 3.96 8.29 -7.41
CA ARG A 81 5.33 7.78 -7.21
C ARG A 81 6.17 8.77 -6.39
N ALA A 82 5.88 10.07 -6.48
CA ALA A 82 6.58 11.09 -5.70
C ALA A 82 6.19 11.05 -4.21
N PRO A 83 7.16 11.09 -3.27
CA PRO A 83 6.87 11.10 -1.83
C PRO A 83 6.00 12.28 -1.39
N ALA A 84 6.20 13.47 -1.97
CA ALA A 84 5.42 14.66 -1.67
C ALA A 84 3.94 14.49 -2.01
N ALA A 85 3.63 13.90 -3.18
CA ALA A 85 2.26 13.66 -3.62
C ALA A 85 1.52 12.68 -2.70
N LYS A 86 2.19 11.61 -2.26
CA LYS A 86 1.65 10.68 -1.26
C LYS A 86 1.35 11.39 0.07
N ARG A 87 2.28 12.22 0.56
CA ARG A 87 2.11 12.95 1.83
C ARG A 87 0.96 13.95 1.78
N ALA A 88 0.74 14.61 0.65
CA ALA A 88 -0.39 15.51 0.44
C ALA A 88 -1.75 14.77 0.41
N LEU A 89 -1.76 13.53 -0.11
CA LEU A 89 -2.97 12.71 -0.20
C LEU A 89 -3.39 12.10 1.14
N TRP A 90 -2.43 11.76 2.02
CA TRP A 90 -2.69 11.01 3.25
C TRP A 90 -3.70 11.66 4.22
N PRO A 91 -3.67 12.98 4.48
CA PRO A 91 -4.69 13.65 5.31
C PRO A 91 -6.11 13.45 4.78
N ARG A 92 -6.30 13.53 3.46
CA ARG A 92 -7.61 13.33 2.82
C ARG A 92 -8.10 11.91 3.01
N LEU A 93 -7.25 10.91 2.82
CA LEU A 93 -7.60 9.50 3.04
C LEU A 93 -7.97 9.22 4.51
N ARG A 94 -7.24 9.82 5.46
CA ARG A 94 -7.56 9.67 6.89
C ARG A 94 -8.90 10.31 7.26
N ALA A 95 -9.24 11.46 6.68
CA ALA A 95 -10.54 12.09 6.88
C ALA A 95 -11.69 11.21 6.34
N VAL A 96 -11.52 10.62 5.15
CA VAL A 96 -12.48 9.66 4.59
C VAL A 96 -12.65 8.45 5.52
N ARG A 97 -11.54 7.89 6.01
CA ARG A 97 -11.58 6.75 6.94
C ARG A 97 -12.25 7.11 8.28
N ALA A 98 -11.99 8.31 8.81
CA ALA A 98 -12.60 8.79 10.05
C ALA A 98 -14.11 8.96 9.91
N ARG A 99 -14.61 9.33 8.72
CA ARG A 99 -16.04 9.45 8.43
C ARG A 99 -16.74 8.10 8.22
N THR A 100 -15.97 7.08 7.85
CA THR A 100 -16.48 5.73 7.55
C THR A 100 -16.51 4.83 8.79
N ARG A 101 -15.79 5.20 9.85
CA ARG A 101 -15.73 4.48 11.13
C ARG A 101 -16.81 4.96 12.08
#